data_AF-A0A256YG25-F1
#
_entry.id   AF-A0A256YG25-F1
#
_cell.length_a   1.000
_cell.length_b   1.000
_cell.length_c   1.000
_cell.angle_alpha   90.00
_cell.angle_beta   90.00
_cell.angle_gamma   90.00
#
_symmetry.space_group_name_H-M   'P 1'
#
loop_
_entity.id
_entity.type
_entity.pdbx_description
1 polymer ?
#
loop_
_entity_poly.entity_id
_entity_poly.type
_entity_poly.pdbx_seq_one_letter_code
_entity_poly.pdbx_strand_id
1 'polypeptide(L)'
;MRMNKKLLAVVLFLFILAIGFLGFILLGETPEPGEYVKRISREHTEDLFFEKAIDRIPARGNITYPRVENRTIKVGVSTDPDELNFGAVPQNMTVRKFINLHNKDINVKVCVIPYGSIRQFIKIEQNNFIMKTNESREVMIEFSGDRIGSYNGELDVITKKPKYGFLEPLLPFVAC
;
A
#
# COMPACT_ATOMS: atom_id res chain seq x y z
N MET A 1 -32.69 19.41 -36.11
CA MET A 1 -31.98 20.34 -35.21
C MET A 1 -30.50 20.37 -35.61
N ARG A 2 -30.01 21.42 -36.28
CA ARG A 2 -28.60 21.52 -36.69
C ARG A 2 -27.76 21.98 -35.50
N MET A 3 -26.96 21.08 -34.93
CA MET A 3 -26.07 21.40 -33.82
C MET A 3 -24.95 22.35 -34.31
N ASN A 4 -24.66 23.39 -33.54
CA ASN A 4 -23.63 24.37 -33.88
C ASN A 4 -22.25 23.70 -33.92
N LYS A 5 -21.51 23.82 -35.04
CA LYS A 5 -20.18 23.21 -35.21
C LYS A 5 -19.21 23.61 -34.09
N LYS A 6 -19.31 24.84 -33.55
CA LYS A 6 -18.50 25.30 -32.41
C LYS A 6 -18.82 24.53 -31.13
N LEU A 7 -20.10 24.27 -30.88
CA LEU A 7 -20.52 23.49 -29.72
C LEU A 7 -20.03 22.05 -29.81
N LEU A 8 -20.12 21.43 -31.00
CA LEU A 8 -19.60 20.07 -31.23
C LEU A 8 -18.09 19.99 -30.95
N ALA A 9 -17.30 20.97 -31.42
CA ALA A 9 -15.86 21.00 -31.18
C ALA A 9 -15.51 21.12 -29.69
N VAL A 10 -16.22 21.97 -28.95
CA VAL A 10 -16.03 22.12 -27.49
C VAL A 10 -16.37 20.83 -26.75
N VAL A 11 -17.50 20.19 -27.10
CA VAL A 11 -17.90 18.91 -26.50
C VAL A 11 -16.87 17.82 -26.78
N LEU A 12 -16.38 17.72 -28.02
CA LEU A 12 -15.36 16.74 -28.38
C LEU A 12 -14.05 16.97 -27.61
N PHE A 13 -13.63 18.23 -27.46
CA PHE A 13 -12.44 18.59 -26.71
C PHE A 13 -12.56 18.21 -25.22
N LEU A 14 -13.69 18.53 -24.59
CA LEU A 14 -13.97 18.13 -23.21
C LEU A 14 -14.03 16.60 -23.05
N PHE A 15 -14.57 15.90 -24.03
CA PHE A 15 -14.61 14.43 -24.03
C PHE A 15 -13.21 13.81 -24.11
N ILE A 16 -12.32 14.35 -24.96
CA ILE A 16 -10.92 13.92 -25.03
C ILE A 16 -10.20 14.19 -23.71
N LEU A 17 -10.42 15.36 -23.10
CA LEU A 17 -9.87 15.67 -21.78
C LEU A 17 -10.38 14.70 -20.70
N ALA A 18 -11.67 14.36 -20.73
CA ALA A 18 -12.24 13.40 -19.78
C ALA A 18 -11.65 11.99 -19.95
N ILE A 19 -11.48 11.51 -21.19
CA ILE A 19 -10.82 10.22 -21.46
C ILE A 19 -9.35 10.27 -21.02
N GLY A 20 -8.64 11.34 -21.33
CA GLY A 20 -7.25 11.52 -20.90
C GLY A 20 -7.12 11.51 -19.38
N PHE A 21 -8.03 12.19 -18.68
CA PHE A 21 -8.09 12.20 -17.23
C PHE A 21 -8.44 10.83 -16.64
N LEU A 22 -9.37 10.09 -17.25
CA LEU A 22 -9.72 8.74 -16.83
C LEU A 22 -8.55 7.77 -17.02
N GLY A 23 -7.88 7.82 -18.18
CA GLY A 23 -6.69 7.01 -18.45
C GLY A 23 -5.57 7.32 -17.46
N PHE A 24 -5.40 8.60 -17.11
CA PHE A 24 -4.46 9.03 -16.09
C PHE A 24 -4.74 8.43 -14.71
N ILE A 25 -6.01 8.36 -14.31
CA ILE A 25 -6.41 7.72 -13.04
C ILE A 25 -6.11 6.22 -13.03
N LEU A 26 -6.35 5.53 -14.16
CA LEU A 26 -6.25 4.07 -14.26
C LEU A 26 -4.83 3.53 -14.42
N LEU A 27 -3.90 4.29 -15.01
CA LEU A 27 -2.53 3.83 -15.30
C LEU A 27 -1.61 3.76 -14.06
N GLY A 28 -2.14 3.98 -12.85
CA GLY A 28 -1.34 4.14 -11.65
C GLY A 28 -0.96 2.86 -10.89
N GLU A 29 -1.57 1.71 -11.22
CA GLU A 29 -1.43 0.47 -10.43
C GLU A 29 0.02 -0.08 -10.47
N THR A 30 0.55 -0.41 -9.29
CA THR A 30 1.81 -1.16 -9.19
C THR A 30 1.60 -2.63 -9.58
N PRO A 31 2.29 -3.13 -10.62
CA PRO A 31 2.23 -4.55 -10.94
C PRO A 31 2.77 -5.38 -9.77
N GLU A 32 2.25 -6.60 -9.60
CA GLU A 32 2.79 -7.53 -8.60
C GLU A 32 4.25 -7.87 -8.94
N PRO A 33 5.18 -7.76 -7.97
CA PRO A 33 6.58 -8.05 -8.20
C PRO A 33 6.79 -9.53 -8.53
N GLY A 34 7.64 -9.80 -9.53
CA GLY A 34 7.96 -11.17 -9.96
C GLY A 34 8.81 -11.95 -8.94
N GLU A 35 9.63 -11.24 -8.16
CA GLU A 35 10.43 -11.80 -7.06
C GLU A 35 10.30 -10.92 -5.82
N TYR A 36 10.13 -11.55 -4.65
CA TYR A 36 10.05 -10.85 -3.37
C TYR A 36 11.43 -10.52 -2.81
N VAL A 37 11.55 -9.33 -2.20
CA VAL A 37 12.78 -8.84 -1.59
C VAL A 37 13.12 -9.64 -0.34
N LYS A 38 14.42 -9.83 -0.09
CA LYS A 38 14.93 -10.50 1.12
C LYS A 38 15.35 -9.52 2.21
N ARG A 39 15.42 -8.24 1.88
CA ARG A 39 15.82 -7.12 2.74
C ARG A 39 15.01 -5.91 2.33
N ILE A 40 14.87 -4.94 3.21
CA ILE A 40 14.23 -3.66 2.87
C ILE A 40 14.95 -3.06 1.65
N SER A 41 14.16 -2.68 0.66
CA SER A 41 14.65 -1.96 -0.51
C SER A 41 13.75 -0.78 -0.79
N ARG A 42 14.35 0.33 -1.24
CA ARG A 42 13.65 1.53 -1.66
C ARG A 42 13.86 1.75 -3.13
N GLU A 43 12.78 1.88 -3.87
CA GLU A 43 12.79 2.24 -5.29
C GLU A 43 12.19 3.64 -5.47
N HIS A 44 12.85 4.45 -6.29
CA HIS A 44 12.37 5.77 -6.67
C HIS A 44 12.06 5.77 -8.16
N THR A 45 10.84 6.15 -8.49
CA THR A 45 10.36 6.32 -9.86
C THR A 45 9.70 7.68 -9.98
N GLU A 46 9.72 8.23 -11.18
CA GLU A 46 9.19 9.56 -11.44
C GLU A 46 8.37 9.56 -12.71
N ASP A 47 7.16 10.07 -12.61
CA ASP A 47 6.32 10.38 -13.77
C ASP A 47 6.28 11.88 -14.01
N LEU A 48 5.49 12.31 -15.01
CA LEU A 48 5.32 13.72 -15.36
C LEU A 48 4.74 14.55 -14.20
N PHE A 49 3.91 13.94 -13.34
CA PHE A 49 3.12 14.65 -12.33
C PHE A 49 3.52 14.31 -10.89
N PHE A 50 4.09 13.12 -10.65
CA PHE A 50 4.33 12.58 -9.33
C PHE A 50 5.72 11.95 -9.23
N GLU A 51 6.36 12.14 -8.08
CA GLU A 51 7.46 11.31 -7.59
C GLU A 51 6.85 10.15 -6.81
N LYS A 52 7.31 8.93 -7.07
CA LYS A 52 6.84 7.71 -6.44
C LYS A 52 8.01 7.02 -5.75
N ALA A 53 7.91 6.86 -4.45
CA ALA A 53 8.82 6.05 -3.64
C ALA A 53 8.10 4.75 -3.25
N ILE A 54 8.76 3.60 -3.43
CA ILE A 54 8.25 2.29 -3.04
C ILE A 54 9.22 1.69 -2.03
N ASP A 55 8.80 1.62 -0.78
CA ASP A 55 9.50 0.93 0.28
C ASP A 55 8.99 -0.51 0.37
N ARG A 56 9.80 -1.47 -0.07
CA ARG A 56 9.46 -2.89 -0.06
C ARG A 56 10.00 -3.54 1.21
N ILE A 57 9.13 -4.10 2.03
CA ILE A 57 9.47 -4.68 3.33
C ILE A 57 9.16 -6.18 3.29
N PRO A 58 10.15 -7.08 3.48
CA PRO A 58 9.89 -8.51 3.49
C PRO A 58 8.93 -8.88 4.63
N ALA A 59 7.96 -9.75 4.35
CA ALA A 59 6.93 -10.15 5.30
C ALA A 59 6.80 -11.67 5.39
N ARG A 60 6.79 -12.19 6.62
CA ARG A 60 6.66 -13.64 6.88
C ARG A 60 5.83 -13.92 8.13
N GLY A 61 5.07 -15.00 8.08
CA GLY A 61 4.27 -15.48 9.20
C GLY A 61 3.99 -16.97 9.07
N ASN A 62 3.89 -17.65 10.21
CA ASN A 62 3.60 -19.08 10.25
C ASN A 62 2.34 -19.32 11.09
N ILE A 63 1.28 -19.84 10.47
CA ILE A 63 0.07 -20.19 11.19
C ILE A 63 0.20 -21.61 11.71
N THR A 64 0.09 -21.81 13.02
CA THR A 64 0.30 -23.10 13.68
C THR A 64 -0.96 -23.59 14.40
N TYR A 65 -1.01 -24.89 14.71
CA TYR A 65 -2.02 -25.40 15.64
C TYR A 65 -1.91 -24.68 17.00
N PRO A 66 -3.04 -24.39 17.66
CA PRO A 66 -3.02 -23.92 19.04
C PRO A 66 -2.46 -25.03 19.93
N ARG A 67 -1.19 -24.90 20.34
CA ARG A 67 -0.59 -25.81 21.33
C ARG A 67 -1.09 -25.45 22.71
N VAL A 68 -2.16 -26.09 23.16
CA VAL A 68 -2.67 -25.98 24.53
C VAL A 68 -1.93 -26.98 25.44
N GLU A 69 -0.60 -27.02 25.36
CA GLU A 69 0.17 -27.69 26.42
C GLU A 69 0.34 -26.70 27.57
N ASN A 70 -0.16 -27.06 28.75
CA ASN A 70 -0.07 -26.28 30.00
C ASN A 70 -0.86 -24.96 30.04
N ARG A 71 -1.91 -24.80 29.23
CA ARG A 71 -2.76 -23.58 29.18
C ARG A 71 -2.01 -22.29 28.80
N THR A 72 -0.76 -22.39 28.38
CA THR A 72 0.06 -21.23 27.97
C THR A 72 0.18 -21.18 26.45
N ILE A 73 -0.38 -20.13 25.85
CA ILE A 73 -0.23 -19.86 24.42
C ILE A 73 1.12 -19.15 24.23
N LYS A 74 2.03 -19.77 23.47
CA LYS A 74 3.31 -19.15 23.09
C LYS A 74 3.10 -18.32 21.83
N VAL A 75 3.26 -16.99 21.93
CA VAL A 75 3.27 -16.07 20.79
C VAL A 75 4.71 -15.62 20.57
N GLY A 76 5.24 -15.86 19.37
CA GLY A 76 6.57 -15.37 18.99
C GLY A 76 6.46 -13.99 18.36
N VAL A 77 7.11 -12.97 18.95
CA VAL A 77 7.16 -11.61 18.41
C VAL A 77 8.61 -11.31 18.02
N SER A 78 8.85 -10.99 16.74
CA SER A 78 10.14 -10.47 16.29
C SER A 78 10.15 -8.94 16.39
N THR A 79 11.27 -8.38 16.87
CA THR A 79 11.54 -6.94 16.95
C THR A 79 12.42 -6.43 15.80
N ASP A 80 12.61 -7.25 14.76
CA ASP A 80 13.53 -6.92 13.67
C ASP A 80 13.00 -5.70 12.90
N PRO A 81 13.79 -4.62 12.77
CA PRO A 81 13.37 -3.43 12.02
C PRO A 81 13.40 -3.68 10.50
N ASP A 82 14.15 -4.69 10.06
CA ASP A 82 14.42 -4.97 8.65
C ASP A 82 13.38 -5.90 8.00
N GLU A 83 12.42 -6.43 8.76
CA GLU A 83 11.38 -7.32 8.25
C GLU A 83 10.09 -7.32 9.09
N LEU A 84 8.96 -7.58 8.43
CA LEU A 84 7.68 -7.84 9.07
C LEU A 84 7.52 -9.33 9.37
N ASN A 85 8.16 -9.78 10.44
CA ASN A 85 8.08 -11.16 10.90
C ASN A 85 7.07 -11.34 12.03
N PHE A 86 5.94 -11.99 11.72
CA PHE A 86 4.85 -12.28 12.66
C PHE A 86 5.07 -13.54 13.50
N GLY A 87 6.16 -14.28 13.27
CA GLY A 87 6.49 -15.49 14.02
C GLY A 87 5.47 -16.62 13.82
N ALA A 88 5.33 -17.45 14.86
CA ALA A 88 4.32 -18.49 14.92
C ALA A 88 3.03 -17.94 15.56
N VAL A 89 1.97 -17.90 14.77
CA VAL A 89 0.65 -17.40 15.18
C VAL A 89 -0.33 -18.58 15.23
N PRO A 90 -0.91 -18.89 16.39
CA PRO A 90 -1.93 -19.93 16.46
C PRO A 90 -3.12 -19.61 15.55
N GLN A 91 -3.71 -20.64 14.96
CA GLN A 91 -4.92 -20.54 14.14
C GLN A 91 -6.00 -19.72 14.86
N ASN A 92 -6.67 -18.82 14.14
CA ASN A 92 -7.71 -17.91 14.63
C ASN A 92 -7.23 -16.88 15.67
N MET A 93 -5.93 -16.70 15.85
CA MET A 93 -5.38 -15.58 16.61
C MET A 93 -4.90 -14.48 15.67
N THR A 94 -4.84 -13.26 16.21
CA THR A 94 -4.36 -12.07 15.50
C THR A 94 -3.11 -11.54 16.16
N VAL A 95 -2.08 -11.29 15.37
CA VAL A 95 -0.87 -10.56 15.78
C VAL A 95 -0.85 -9.22 15.06
N ARG A 96 -0.44 -8.17 15.76
CA ARG A 96 -0.38 -6.80 15.25
C ARG A 96 1.07 -6.33 15.20
N LYS A 97 1.42 -5.66 14.11
CA LYS A 97 2.64 -4.86 13.98
C LYS A 97 2.30 -3.46 13.52
N PHE A 98 3.20 -2.52 13.76
CA PHE A 98 3.01 -1.12 13.47
C PHE A 98 4.16 -0.61 12.60
N ILE A 99 3.82 0.15 11.56
CA ILE A 99 4.79 0.92 10.77
C ILE A 99 4.63 2.39 11.11
N ASN A 100 5.72 3.01 11.56
CA ASN A 100 5.75 4.44 11.82
C ASN A 100 6.15 5.18 10.54
N LEU A 101 5.22 5.97 10.02
CA LEU A 101 5.43 6.83 8.86
C LEU A 101 5.59 8.27 9.31
N HIS A 102 6.48 9.00 8.64
CA HIS A 102 6.69 10.41 8.91
C HIS A 102 6.91 11.15 7.59
N ASN A 103 6.08 12.16 7.34
CA ASN A 103 6.16 12.99 6.15
C ASN A 103 6.77 14.36 6.48
N LYS A 104 7.88 14.73 5.82
CA LYS A 104 8.61 15.98 6.11
C LYS A 104 8.35 17.11 5.11
N ASP A 105 7.72 16.79 3.97
CA ASP A 105 7.69 17.70 2.82
C ASP A 105 6.27 18.27 2.61
N ILE A 106 5.63 17.93 1.50
CA ILE A 106 4.28 18.36 1.10
C ILE A 106 3.28 17.25 1.36
N ASN A 107 1.99 17.49 1.11
CA ASN A 107 0.98 16.43 1.21
C ASN A 107 1.32 15.27 0.26
N VAL A 108 1.31 14.04 0.78
CA VAL A 108 1.60 12.83 -0.01
C VAL A 108 0.50 11.80 0.14
N LYS A 109 0.27 11.02 -0.91
CA LYS A 109 -0.59 9.84 -0.86
C LYS A 109 0.22 8.61 -0.47
N VAL A 110 -0.25 7.88 0.51
CA VAL A 110 0.37 6.64 1.00
C VAL A 110 -0.57 5.47 0.76
N CYS A 111 -0.03 4.42 0.18
CA CYS A 111 -0.69 3.14 -0.02
C CYS A 111 0.16 2.02 0.54
N VAL A 112 -0.48 1.05 1.18
CA VAL A 112 0.19 -0.11 1.77
C VAL A 112 -0.41 -1.35 1.11
N ILE A 113 0.41 -2.08 0.35
CA ILE A 113 -0.05 -3.20 -0.47
C ILE A 113 0.73 -4.47 -0.10
N PRO A 114 0.06 -5.50 0.44
CA PRO A 114 0.70 -6.78 0.68
C PRO A 114 0.68 -7.66 -0.57
N TYR A 115 1.78 -8.36 -0.81
CA TYR A 115 1.96 -9.29 -1.94
C TYR A 115 2.26 -10.71 -1.45
N GLY A 116 2.12 -11.68 -2.36
CA GLY A 116 2.43 -13.08 -2.11
C GLY A 116 1.46 -13.84 -1.22
N SER A 117 1.88 -15.03 -0.79
CA SER A 117 1.03 -15.99 -0.06
C SER A 117 0.51 -15.47 1.28
N ILE A 118 1.19 -14.47 1.87
CA ILE A 118 0.80 -13.82 3.12
C ILE A 118 -0.33 -12.80 2.96
N ARG A 119 -0.55 -12.28 1.74
CA ARG A 119 -1.52 -11.21 1.42
C ARG A 119 -2.92 -11.46 2.00
N GLN A 120 -3.44 -12.67 1.83
CA GLN A 120 -4.79 -13.03 2.25
C GLN A 120 -5.00 -13.06 3.78
N PHE A 121 -3.91 -13.04 4.55
CA PHE A 121 -3.91 -13.08 6.02
C PHE A 121 -3.56 -11.73 6.64
N ILE A 122 -3.14 -10.76 5.82
CA ILE A 122 -2.84 -9.41 6.25
C ILE A 122 -4.08 -8.53 6.14
N LYS A 123 -4.40 -7.82 7.22
CA LYS A 123 -5.35 -6.71 7.24
C LYS A 123 -4.63 -5.43 7.62
N ILE A 124 -4.95 -4.35 6.91
CA ILE A 124 -4.36 -3.03 7.14
C ILE A 124 -5.52 -2.11 7.54
N GLU A 125 -5.47 -1.57 8.75
CA GLU A 125 -6.57 -0.75 9.29
C GLU A 125 -6.74 0.55 8.50
N GLN A 126 -5.62 1.19 8.14
CA GLN A 126 -5.57 2.43 7.38
C GLN A 126 -4.73 2.23 6.13
N ASN A 127 -5.40 2.10 4.99
CA ASN A 127 -4.77 2.03 3.68
C ASN A 127 -5.28 3.17 2.80
N ASN A 128 -4.49 3.57 1.80
CA ASN A 128 -4.88 4.57 0.80
C ASN A 128 -5.32 5.91 1.43
N PHE A 129 -4.38 6.57 2.10
CA PHE A 129 -4.63 7.82 2.81
C PHE A 129 -3.66 8.92 2.40
N ILE A 130 -4.01 10.17 2.72
CA ILE A 130 -3.14 11.32 2.52
C ILE A 130 -2.47 11.66 3.86
N MET A 131 -1.15 11.74 3.86
CA MET A 131 -0.37 12.29 4.97
C MET A 131 -0.11 13.77 4.71
N LYS A 132 -0.44 14.60 5.69
CA LYS A 132 -0.15 16.03 5.64
C LYS A 132 1.33 16.31 5.83
N THR A 133 1.78 17.49 5.41
CA THR A 133 3.10 18.01 5.75
C THR A 133 3.36 17.91 7.26
N ASN A 134 4.53 17.40 7.64
CA ASN A 134 4.96 17.19 9.03
C ASN A 134 4.08 16.23 9.85
N GLU A 135 3.21 15.46 9.20
CA GLU A 135 2.42 14.45 9.89
C GLU A 135 3.25 13.19 10.18
N SER A 136 3.13 12.69 11.41
CA SER A 136 3.53 11.32 11.76
C SER A 136 2.29 10.47 11.94
N ARG A 137 2.29 9.28 11.34
CA ARG A 137 1.17 8.34 11.44
C ARG A 137 1.67 6.93 11.65
N GLU A 138 1.02 6.20 12.54
CA GLU A 138 1.26 4.78 12.77
C GLU A 138 0.23 3.97 11.96
N VAL A 139 0.71 3.00 11.18
CA VAL A 139 -0.14 2.09 10.39
C VAL A 139 -0.11 0.71 11.03
N MET A 140 -1.26 0.25 11.52
CA MET A 140 -1.42 -1.10 12.07
C MET A 140 -1.61 -2.13 10.97
N ILE A 141 -0.81 -3.19 11.04
CA ILE A 141 -0.86 -4.37 10.19
C ILE A 141 -1.22 -5.55 11.07
N GLU A 142 -2.38 -6.15 10.81
CA GLU A 142 -2.82 -7.36 11.48
C GLU A 142 -2.50 -8.58 10.61
N PHE A 143 -1.97 -9.63 11.23
CA PHE A 143 -1.79 -10.94 10.61
C PHE A 143 -2.65 -11.96 11.36
N SER A 144 -3.54 -12.64 10.65
CA SER A 144 -4.47 -13.63 11.19
C SER A 144 -4.89 -14.62 10.13
N GLY A 145 -5.15 -15.87 10.49
CA GLY A 145 -5.71 -16.83 9.55
C GLY A 145 -6.15 -18.15 10.17
N ASP A 146 -6.85 -18.90 9.33
CA ASP A 146 -7.52 -20.16 9.64
C ASP A 146 -6.84 -21.38 9.01
N ARG A 147 -5.87 -21.18 8.12
CA ARG A 147 -5.14 -22.25 7.45
C ARG A 147 -3.72 -22.32 7.97
N ILE A 148 -3.31 -23.52 8.34
CA ILE A 148 -1.98 -23.79 8.88
C ILE A 148 -0.98 -23.82 7.73
N GLY A 149 0.16 -23.19 7.94
CA GLY A 149 1.20 -23.09 6.93
C GLY A 149 2.13 -21.91 7.15
N SER A 150 3.23 -21.94 6.42
CA SER A 150 4.18 -20.83 6.34
C SER A 150 3.83 -19.95 5.15
N TYR A 151 3.70 -18.65 5.40
CA TYR A 151 3.31 -17.66 4.42
C TYR A 151 4.40 -16.60 4.32
N ASN A 152 4.80 -16.33 3.07
CA ASN A 152 5.83 -15.37 2.73
C ASN A 152 5.31 -14.40 1.66
N GLY A 153 5.89 -13.22 1.64
CA GLY A 153 5.65 -12.20 0.64
C GLY A 153 6.39 -10.92 1.03
N GLU A 154 5.85 -9.79 0.60
CA GLU A 154 6.35 -8.47 0.96
C GLU A 154 5.21 -7.49 1.13
N LEU A 155 5.51 -6.37 1.76
CA LEU A 155 4.62 -5.25 1.95
C LEU A 155 5.25 -4.02 1.29
N ASP A 156 4.57 -3.46 0.30
CA ASP A 156 4.98 -2.22 -0.33
C ASP A 156 4.30 -1.04 0.34
N VAL A 157 5.10 -0.12 0.85
CA VAL A 157 4.65 1.21 1.28
C VAL A 157 4.97 2.19 0.14
N ILE A 158 3.94 2.51 -0.63
CA ILE A 158 4.02 3.37 -1.80
C ILE A 158 3.67 4.79 -1.37
N THR A 159 4.60 5.72 -1.58
CA THR A 159 4.40 7.16 -1.34
C THR A 159 4.41 7.90 -2.67
N LYS A 160 3.30 8.58 -3.00
CA LYS A 160 3.18 9.45 -4.19
C LYS A 160 3.18 10.91 -3.76
N LYS A 161 4.19 11.65 -4.20
CA LYS A 161 4.42 13.07 -3.92
C LYS A 161 4.19 13.88 -5.20
N PRO A 162 3.33 14.90 -5.21
CA PRO A 162 3.14 15.72 -6.40
C PRO A 162 4.39 16.57 -6.68
N LYS A 163 4.83 16.63 -7.94
CA LYS A 163 5.98 17.47 -8.34
C LYS A 163 5.68 18.96 -8.22
N TYR A 164 4.40 19.34 -8.28
CA TYR A 164 3.94 20.72 -8.23
C TYR A 164 2.79 20.87 -7.23
N GLY A 165 2.83 21.91 -6.39
CA GLY A 165 1.82 22.11 -5.33
C GLY A 165 0.38 22.26 -5.83
N PHE A 166 0.17 22.74 -7.07
CA PHE A 166 -1.18 22.82 -7.66
C PHE A 166 -1.81 21.44 -7.95
N LEU A 167 -1.02 20.36 -7.91
CA LEU A 167 -1.50 18.98 -8.08
C LEU A 167 -1.95 18.34 -6.76
N GLU A 168 -1.69 18.95 -5.60
CA GLU A 168 -2.12 18.39 -4.31
C GLU A 168 -3.62 18.07 -4.23
N PRO A 169 -4.55 18.90 -4.75
CA PRO A 169 -5.97 18.58 -4.76
C PRO A 169 -6.33 17.32 -5.55
N LEU A 170 -5.43 16.83 -6.42
CA LEU A 170 -5.63 15.62 -7.19
C LEU A 170 -5.26 14.35 -6.44
N LEU A 171 -4.48 14.43 -5.34
CA LEU A 171 -4.03 13.28 -4.57
C LEU A 171 -5.14 12.28 -4.20
N PRO A 172 -6.34 12.69 -3.76
CA PRO A 172 -7.42 11.74 -3.46
C PRO A 172 -7.77 10.82 -4.64
N PHE A 173 -7.63 11.31 -5.87
CA PHE A 173 -8.04 10.64 -7.11
C PHE A 173 -6.93 9.80 -7.75
N VAL A 174 -5.67 9.98 -7.35
CA VAL A 174 -4.55 9.19 -7.88
C VAL A 174 -4.68 7.75 -7.37
N ALA A 175 -4.55 6.75 -8.22
CA ALA A 175 -4.54 5.36 -7.77
C ALA A 175 -3.35 5.09 -6.85
N CYS A 176 -3.44 3.99 -6.10
CA CYS A 176 -2.23 3.30 -5.64
C CYS A 176 -1.66 2.59 -6.88
#